data_AF-A0A9P5WAW6-F1
#
_entry.id   AF-A0A9P5WAW6-F1
#
_cell.length_a   1.000
_cell.length_b   1.000
_cell.length_c   1.000
_cell.angle_alpha   90.00
_cell.angle_beta   90.00
_cell.angle_gamma   90.00
#
_symmetry.space_group_name_H-M   'P 1'
#
loop_
_entity.id
_entity.type
_entity.pdbx_description
1 polymer ?
#
loop_
_entity_poly.entity_id
_entity_poly.type
_entity_poly.pdbx_seq_one_letter_code
_entity_poly.pdbx_strand_id
1 'polypeptide(L)'
;MGSTHQSRLPKGTQKILACLLVASLSLCCSTFLGWYQVSATPIADSEAYSGLSARNDIFRRDSGSPEQPIYALVQRLLPAVYHDHFQFKLNGSLVPASSTNIHDAFRISNGNGNSNSSNIVIEGASLAGLGGGLNYYIRNVCKVEMSWSGDRFKEMPAVPPAINGTDGVIRASFVPWRYYMNVVTFGYSFVFWDWKRWERELDWMFLNGVNMALAMVGQEYVFRQMYESLGLTREELNGFFAGPAYMPWQRMGNIEGSWGFPNDTQLKNNWIDSQWELQG
;
A
#
# COMPACT_ATOMS: atom_id res chain seq x y z
N MET A 1 -8.80 37.71 -20.20
CA MET A 1 -7.88 36.68 -20.75
C MET A 1 -6.81 36.43 -19.69
N GLY A 2 -6.86 35.30 -19.02
CA GLY A 2 -5.92 34.93 -17.96
C GLY A 2 -6.19 33.49 -17.58
N SER A 3 -5.53 32.56 -18.28
CA SER A 3 -5.71 31.12 -18.08
C SER A 3 -5.04 30.68 -16.78
N THR A 4 -5.83 30.16 -15.86
CA THR A 4 -5.36 29.39 -14.71
C THR A 4 -4.82 28.04 -15.18
N HIS A 5 -3.51 27.86 -15.08
CA HIS A 5 -2.86 26.55 -15.23
C HIS A 5 -3.26 25.66 -14.04
N GLN A 6 -4.23 24.76 -14.24
CA GLN A 6 -4.34 23.56 -13.41
C GLN A 6 -3.24 22.59 -13.84
N SER A 7 -2.21 22.43 -13.01
CA SER A 7 -1.20 21.41 -13.18
C SER A 7 -1.84 20.03 -13.01
N ARG A 8 -2.13 19.35 -14.12
CA ARG A 8 -2.46 17.91 -14.12
C ARG A 8 -1.30 17.14 -13.51
N LEU A 9 -1.58 16.36 -12.47
CA LEU A 9 -0.67 15.34 -11.97
C LEU A 9 -0.30 14.38 -13.12
N PRO A 10 0.96 13.93 -13.21
CA PRO A 10 1.41 13.03 -14.28
C PRO A 10 0.58 11.74 -14.29
N LYS A 11 0.21 11.27 -15.48
CA LYS A 11 -0.61 10.06 -15.73
C LYS A 11 0.06 8.72 -15.32
N GLY A 12 1.10 8.75 -14.48
CA GLY A 12 1.87 7.58 -14.06
C GLY A 12 1.77 7.24 -12.57
N THR A 13 0.98 7.96 -11.78
CA THR A 13 0.94 7.80 -10.32
C THR A 13 -0.38 7.17 -9.88
N GLN A 14 -0.66 5.98 -10.41
CA GLN A 14 -1.82 5.18 -10.01
C GLN A 14 -1.42 4.13 -8.97
N LYS A 15 -2.28 3.99 -7.96
CA LYS A 15 -2.51 2.82 -7.11
C LYS A 15 -1.68 2.70 -5.83
N ILE A 16 -2.34 3.09 -4.73
CA ILE A 16 -2.24 2.48 -3.38
C ILE A 16 -2.26 0.92 -3.47
N LEU A 17 -2.83 0.38 -4.54
CA LEU A 17 -3.02 -1.05 -4.78
C LEU A 17 -1.77 -1.86 -5.18
N ALA A 18 -0.71 -1.24 -5.72
CA ALA A 18 0.42 -2.04 -6.24
C ALA A 18 1.19 -2.81 -5.15
N CYS A 19 1.07 -2.40 -3.87
CA CYS A 19 1.85 -2.99 -2.77
C CYS A 19 1.08 -3.95 -1.84
N LEU A 20 -0.27 -3.95 -1.81
CA LEU A 20 -1.00 -4.60 -0.70
C LEU A 20 -2.00 -5.70 -1.10
N LEU A 21 -2.31 -5.88 -2.39
CA LEU A 21 -3.48 -6.68 -2.80
C LEU A 21 -3.22 -8.07 -3.38
N VAL A 22 -2.02 -8.64 -3.18
CA VAL A 22 -1.78 -10.04 -3.60
C VAL A 22 -2.29 -11.06 -2.55
N ALA A 23 -2.56 -10.68 -1.31
CA ALA A 23 -2.96 -11.64 -0.26
C ALA A 23 -4.48 -11.73 0.02
N SER A 24 -5.25 -10.66 -0.22
CA SER A 24 -6.61 -10.55 0.33
C SER A 24 -7.71 -11.13 -0.57
N LEU A 25 -7.56 -11.07 -1.89
CA LEU A 25 -8.61 -11.50 -2.84
C LEU A 25 -8.68 -13.02 -3.03
N SER A 26 -7.59 -13.76 -2.77
CA SER A 26 -7.60 -15.21 -2.95
C SER A 26 -8.33 -15.97 -1.84
N LEU A 27 -8.53 -15.38 -0.65
CA LEU A 27 -9.27 -16.03 0.45
C LEU A 27 -10.77 -15.74 0.44
N CYS A 28 -11.23 -14.64 -0.16
CA CYS A 28 -12.64 -14.28 -0.17
C CYS A 28 -13.44 -15.11 -1.20
N CYS A 29 -12.81 -15.53 -2.30
CA CYS A 29 -13.45 -16.35 -3.32
C CYS A 29 -13.58 -17.84 -2.92
N SER A 30 -12.74 -18.34 -2.02
CA SER A 30 -12.73 -19.76 -1.62
C SER A 30 -13.71 -20.10 -0.50
N THR A 31 -14.14 -19.12 0.29
CA THR A 31 -15.03 -19.33 1.44
C THR A 31 -16.51 -19.11 1.12
N PHE A 32 -16.83 -18.42 0.02
CA PHE A 32 -18.22 -18.17 -0.42
C PHE A 32 -18.80 -19.24 -1.37
N LEU A 33 -17.98 -20.14 -1.92
CA LEU A 33 -18.46 -21.22 -2.80
C LEU A 33 -18.85 -22.52 -2.07
N GLY A 34 -18.74 -22.55 -0.73
CA GLY A 34 -19.01 -23.75 0.07
C GLY A 34 -20.46 -23.93 0.53
N TRP A 35 -21.29 -22.89 0.44
CA TRP A 35 -22.66 -22.92 0.98
C TRP A 35 -23.58 -22.11 0.03
N TYR A 36 -24.66 -22.75 -0.43
CA TYR A 36 -25.65 -22.32 -1.44
C TYR A 36 -25.45 -22.83 -2.88
N GLN A 37 -25.87 -24.08 -3.08
CA GLN A 37 -26.43 -24.53 -4.36
C GLN A 37 -27.85 -23.97 -4.49
N VAL A 38 -28.00 -22.81 -5.14
CA VAL A 38 -29.28 -22.39 -5.71
C VAL A 38 -29.06 -22.12 -7.19
N SER A 39 -29.73 -22.92 -8.02
CA SER A 39 -29.74 -22.82 -9.48
C SER A 39 -30.41 -21.52 -9.91
N ALA A 40 -29.61 -20.54 -10.32
CA ALA A 40 -30.09 -19.35 -11.02
C ALA A 40 -29.86 -19.53 -12.52
N THR A 41 -30.94 -19.52 -13.31
CA THR A 41 -30.88 -19.46 -14.78
C THR A 41 -30.34 -18.10 -15.23
N PRO A 42 -29.45 -18.05 -16.25
CA PRO A 42 -28.82 -16.80 -16.66
C PRO A 42 -29.77 -15.96 -17.50
N ILE A 43 -30.06 -14.73 -17.05
CA ILE A 43 -30.63 -13.68 -17.90
C ILE A 43 -29.44 -13.03 -18.62
N ALA A 44 -29.47 -13.11 -19.95
CA ALA A 44 -28.45 -12.55 -20.83
C ALA A 44 -28.76 -11.09 -21.11
N ASP A 45 -27.99 -10.16 -20.54
CA ASP A 45 -27.83 -8.79 -21.05
C ASP A 45 -26.34 -8.48 -21.12
N SER A 46 -25.79 -8.51 -22.34
CA SER A 46 -24.35 -8.53 -22.64
C SER A 46 -23.71 -7.15 -22.83
N GLU A 47 -24.43 -6.05 -22.62
CA GLU A 47 -23.91 -4.71 -22.93
C GLU A 47 -23.24 -4.01 -21.74
N ALA A 48 -23.68 -4.26 -20.50
CA ALA A 48 -23.13 -3.61 -19.29
C ALA A 48 -21.73 -4.11 -18.87
N TYR A 49 -21.36 -5.34 -19.28
CA TYR A 49 -20.05 -5.93 -18.94
C TYR A 49 -18.91 -5.52 -19.89
N SER A 50 -19.24 -4.99 -21.07
CA SER A 50 -18.24 -4.60 -22.08
C SER A 50 -17.36 -3.42 -21.63
N GLY A 51 -17.92 -2.49 -20.83
CA GLY A 51 -17.20 -1.33 -20.29
C GLY A 51 -16.27 -1.64 -19.11
N LEU A 52 -16.51 -2.74 -18.39
CA LEU A 52 -15.64 -3.24 -17.32
C LEU A 52 -14.48 -4.09 -17.87
N SER A 53 -14.71 -4.82 -18.97
CA SER A 53 -13.69 -5.61 -19.66
C SER A 53 -12.54 -4.75 -20.22
N ALA A 54 -12.84 -3.55 -20.74
CA ALA A 54 -11.84 -2.61 -21.25
C ALA A 54 -10.93 -2.00 -20.17
N ARG A 55 -11.18 -2.26 -18.88
CA ARG A 55 -10.36 -1.82 -17.74
C ARG A 55 -9.59 -2.96 -17.05
N ASN A 56 -9.63 -4.17 -17.57
CA ASN A 56 -8.76 -5.26 -17.09
C ASN A 56 -7.26 -5.00 -17.37
N ASP A 57 -6.92 -4.00 -18.19
CA ASP A 57 -5.54 -3.51 -18.35
C ASP A 57 -4.99 -2.78 -17.09
N ILE A 58 -5.84 -2.45 -16.11
CA ILE A 58 -5.45 -1.77 -14.85
C ILE A 58 -4.63 -2.68 -13.93
N PHE A 59 -4.72 -4.00 -14.09
CA PHE A 59 -3.99 -5.00 -13.30
C PHE A 59 -2.77 -5.59 -14.02
N ARG A 60 -2.37 -5.02 -15.16
CA ARG A 60 -1.18 -5.48 -15.88
C ARG A 60 0.03 -5.23 -14.97
N ARG A 61 0.58 -6.32 -14.39
CA ARG A 61 1.93 -6.29 -13.80
C ARG A 61 2.84 -5.67 -14.84
N ASP A 62 3.47 -4.55 -14.49
CA ASP A 62 4.62 -4.09 -15.26
C ASP A 62 5.56 -5.27 -15.44
N SER A 63 6.10 -5.46 -16.63
CA SER A 63 6.99 -6.57 -16.99
C SER A 63 8.37 -6.52 -16.29
N GLY A 64 8.49 -5.72 -15.23
CA GLY A 64 9.68 -5.56 -14.42
C GLY A 64 9.84 -6.69 -13.39
N SER A 65 11.05 -6.80 -12.84
CA SER A 65 11.30 -7.73 -11.73
C SER A 65 10.47 -7.30 -10.50
N PRO A 66 9.98 -8.24 -9.67
CA PRO A 66 9.18 -7.90 -8.49
C PRO A 66 9.88 -6.97 -7.50
N GLU A 67 11.20 -6.89 -7.54
CA GLU A 67 12.04 -6.03 -6.69
C GLU A 67 12.14 -4.58 -7.19
N GLN A 68 11.68 -4.23 -8.40
CA GLN A 68 11.79 -2.84 -8.90
C GLN A 68 11.24 -1.77 -7.95
N PRO A 69 10.10 -1.97 -7.26
CA PRO A 69 9.56 -0.97 -6.34
C PRO A 69 10.51 -0.61 -5.19
N ILE A 70 11.32 -1.55 -4.68
CA ILE A 70 12.25 -1.24 -3.58
C ILE A 70 13.44 -0.40 -4.05
N TYR A 71 13.89 -0.56 -5.30
CA TYR A 71 14.90 0.33 -5.88
C TYR A 71 14.35 1.76 -6.02
N ALA A 72 13.10 1.91 -6.46
CA ALA A 72 12.45 3.22 -6.54
C ALA A 72 12.28 3.86 -5.14
N LEU A 73 11.96 3.06 -4.11
CA LEU A 73 11.93 3.52 -2.72
C LEU A 73 13.30 4.01 -2.24
N VAL A 74 14.37 3.27 -2.54
CA VAL A 74 15.75 3.68 -2.21
C VAL A 74 16.07 5.02 -2.87
N GLN A 75 15.72 5.20 -4.14
CA GLN A 75 15.94 6.47 -4.86
C GLN A 75 15.14 7.64 -4.25
N ARG A 76 13.91 7.39 -3.81
CA ARG A 76 13.06 8.41 -3.16
C ARG A 76 13.56 8.83 -1.78
N LEU A 77 13.99 7.86 -0.96
CA LEU A 77 14.23 8.09 0.47
C LEU A 77 15.70 8.34 0.82
N LEU A 78 16.63 7.62 0.18
CA LEU A 78 18.02 7.57 0.64
C LEU A 78 18.92 8.54 -0.15
N PRO A 79 20.04 9.00 0.44
CA PRO A 79 21.01 9.82 -0.27
C PRO A 79 21.59 9.11 -1.50
N ALA A 80 22.00 9.88 -2.52
CA ALA A 80 22.46 9.35 -3.82
C ALA A 80 23.58 8.31 -3.72
N VAL A 81 24.46 8.40 -2.71
CA VAL A 81 25.54 7.43 -2.47
C VAL A 81 25.04 6.01 -2.17
N TYR A 82 23.76 5.86 -1.81
CA TYR A 82 23.13 4.57 -1.51
C TYR A 82 22.33 3.99 -2.68
N HIS A 83 22.11 4.74 -3.78
CA HIS A 83 21.18 4.34 -4.85
C HIS A 83 21.60 3.04 -5.55
N ASP A 84 22.90 2.86 -5.76
CA ASP A 84 23.47 1.65 -6.39
C ASP A 84 24.14 0.69 -5.38
N HIS A 85 23.98 0.97 -4.09
CA HIS A 85 24.68 0.24 -3.04
C HIS A 85 24.02 -1.08 -2.66
N PHE A 86 22.73 -1.23 -2.95
CA PHE A 86 21.94 -2.38 -2.55
C PHE A 86 21.68 -3.34 -3.71
N GLN A 87 21.76 -4.64 -3.42
CA GLN A 87 21.26 -5.70 -4.30
C GLN A 87 20.13 -6.44 -3.59
N PHE A 88 18.91 -6.30 -4.11
CA PHE A 88 17.74 -7.01 -3.59
C PHE A 88 17.50 -8.32 -4.33
N LYS A 89 17.20 -9.39 -3.59
CA LYS A 89 16.90 -10.72 -4.15
C LYS A 89 15.72 -11.35 -3.43
N LEU A 90 14.68 -11.72 -4.17
CA LEU A 90 13.66 -12.61 -3.63
C LEU A 90 14.15 -14.05 -3.57
N ASN A 91 14.02 -14.66 -2.39
CA ASN A 91 14.37 -16.04 -2.15
C ASN A 91 13.29 -16.67 -1.26
N GLY A 92 12.21 -17.17 -1.88
CA GLY A 92 11.07 -17.77 -1.17
C GLY A 92 11.41 -19.02 -0.35
N SER A 93 12.59 -19.60 -0.54
CA SER A 93 13.11 -20.73 0.24
C SER A 93 14.03 -20.30 1.38
N LEU A 94 14.15 -18.99 1.66
CA LEU A 94 14.96 -18.47 2.75
C LEU A 94 14.35 -18.84 4.10
N VAL A 95 14.98 -19.77 4.79
CA VAL A 95 14.59 -20.25 6.12
C VAL A 95 15.85 -20.27 7.01
N PRO A 96 15.86 -19.56 8.16
CA PRO A 96 16.91 -19.72 9.15
C PRO A 96 16.95 -21.16 9.70
N ALA A 97 18.16 -21.74 9.75
CA ALA A 97 18.37 -23.14 10.11
C ALA A 97 17.89 -23.52 11.53
N SER A 98 17.77 -22.55 12.44
CA SER A 98 17.49 -22.78 13.86
C SER A 98 16.07 -22.41 14.30
N SER A 99 15.15 -22.13 13.36
CA SER A 99 13.86 -21.54 13.68
C SER A 99 12.70 -22.44 13.24
N THR A 100 11.77 -22.68 14.15
CA THR A 100 10.48 -23.33 13.88
C THR A 100 9.39 -22.26 13.68
N ASN A 101 8.34 -22.59 12.94
CA ASN A 101 7.19 -21.70 12.70
C ASN A 101 7.55 -20.34 12.04
N ILE A 102 8.34 -20.38 10.97
CA ILE A 102 8.74 -19.17 10.21
C ILE A 102 7.74 -18.93 9.09
N HIS A 103 7.28 -17.68 8.97
CA HIS A 103 6.39 -17.26 7.88
C HIS A 103 6.98 -16.18 6.97
N ASP A 104 8.05 -15.51 7.41
CA ASP A 104 8.77 -14.53 6.61
C ASP A 104 10.20 -14.43 7.14
N ALA A 105 11.14 -14.07 6.28
CA ALA A 105 12.54 -13.95 6.66
C ALA A 105 13.29 -12.97 5.74
N PHE A 106 14.38 -12.43 6.26
CA PHE A 106 15.35 -11.71 5.46
C PHE A 106 16.78 -12.02 5.91
N ARG A 107 17.72 -11.92 4.98
CA ARG A 107 19.16 -11.96 5.23
C ARG A 107 19.79 -10.70 4.66
N ILE A 108 20.67 -10.08 5.44
CA ILE A 108 21.55 -9.02 4.96
C ILE A 108 23.00 -9.52 5.01
N SER A 109 23.78 -9.29 3.97
CA SER A 109 25.18 -9.69 3.92
C SER A 109 26.02 -8.72 3.07
N ASN A 110 27.34 -8.75 3.28
CA ASN A 110 28.26 -8.03 2.42
C ASN A 110 28.41 -8.81 1.11
N GLY A 111 28.15 -8.14 -0.02
CA GLY A 111 28.45 -8.65 -1.35
C GLY A 111 29.89 -8.36 -1.78
N ASN A 112 30.23 -8.83 -2.98
CA ASN A 112 31.51 -8.52 -3.61
C ASN A 112 31.54 -7.04 -4.00
N GLY A 113 32.29 -6.25 -3.24
CA GLY A 113 32.56 -4.85 -3.54
C GLY A 113 33.98 -4.63 -4.03
N ASN A 114 34.21 -3.44 -4.57
CA ASN A 114 35.53 -2.86 -4.72
C ASN A 114 36.10 -2.47 -3.34
N SER A 115 37.43 -2.32 -3.25
CA SER A 115 38.21 -2.19 -1.99
C SER A 115 37.78 -1.07 -1.03
N ASN A 116 36.88 -0.17 -1.43
CA ASN A 116 36.37 0.96 -0.64
C ASN A 116 34.85 0.96 -0.40
N SER A 117 34.09 0.01 -0.95
CA SER A 117 32.63 -0.11 -0.72
C SER A 117 32.11 -1.51 -1.04
N SER A 118 31.69 -2.26 -0.02
CA SER A 118 31.00 -3.54 -0.19
C SER A 118 29.52 -3.30 -0.45
N ASN A 119 29.01 -3.70 -1.62
CA ASN A 119 27.57 -3.68 -1.87
C ASN A 119 26.83 -4.53 -0.82
N ILE A 120 25.65 -4.09 -0.40
CA ILE A 120 24.85 -4.81 0.59
C ILE A 120 23.83 -5.66 -0.15
N VAL A 121 23.90 -6.97 0.06
CA VAL A 121 22.93 -7.92 -0.49
C VAL A 121 21.83 -8.11 0.54
N ILE A 122 20.58 -7.92 0.12
CA ILE A 122 19.39 -8.11 0.93
C ILE A 122 18.54 -9.19 0.25
N GLU A 123 18.51 -10.37 0.86
CA GLU A 123 17.64 -11.47 0.45
C GLU A 123 16.38 -11.46 1.31
N GLY A 124 15.20 -11.60 0.69
CA GLY A 124 13.92 -11.65 1.39
C GLY A 124 13.08 -12.84 0.94
N ALA A 125 12.45 -13.53 1.89
CA ALA A 125 11.46 -14.57 1.59
C ALA A 125 10.20 -14.01 0.94
N SER A 126 9.92 -12.73 1.18
CA SER A 126 8.83 -11.95 0.60
C SER A 126 9.26 -10.51 0.33
N LEU A 127 8.42 -9.73 -0.35
CA LEU A 127 8.63 -8.28 -0.52
C LEU A 127 8.68 -7.55 0.84
N ALA A 128 7.82 -7.95 1.79
CA ALA A 128 7.85 -7.38 3.14
C ALA A 128 9.15 -7.74 3.88
N GLY A 129 9.68 -8.94 3.64
CA GLY A 129 11.01 -9.35 4.10
C GLY A 129 12.13 -8.44 3.56
N LEU A 130 12.09 -8.09 2.27
CA LEU A 130 13.06 -7.14 1.70
C LEU A 130 12.99 -5.76 2.38
N GLY A 131 11.79 -5.23 2.59
CA GLY A 131 11.59 -3.97 3.31
C GLY A 131 12.11 -4.02 4.74
N GLY A 132 11.83 -5.11 5.45
CA GLY A 132 12.36 -5.37 6.79
C GLY A 132 13.89 -5.45 6.82
N GLY A 133 14.50 -6.08 5.82
CA GLY A 133 15.96 -6.17 5.68
C GLY A 133 16.61 -4.81 5.43
N LEU A 134 16.03 -3.99 4.55
CA LEU A 134 16.49 -2.62 4.30
C LEU A 134 16.37 -1.77 5.57
N ASN A 135 15.23 -1.81 6.25
CA ASN A 135 15.03 -1.07 7.50
C ASN A 135 15.97 -1.57 8.61
N TYR A 136 16.28 -2.86 8.66
CA TYR A 136 17.27 -3.39 9.59
C TYR A 136 18.65 -2.77 9.33
N TYR A 137 19.09 -2.70 8.08
CA TYR A 137 20.36 -2.07 7.72
C TYR A 137 20.39 -0.59 8.11
N ILE A 138 19.33 0.15 7.75
CA ILE A 138 19.17 1.59 8.07
C ILE A 138 19.27 1.84 9.58
N ARG A 139 18.52 1.08 10.40
CA ARG A 139 18.46 1.26 11.86
C ARG A 139 19.70 0.75 12.58
N ASN A 140 20.17 -0.44 12.23
CA ASN A 140 21.18 -1.14 13.01
C ASN A 140 22.60 -0.86 12.52
N VAL A 141 22.78 -0.57 11.23
CA VAL A 141 24.10 -0.31 10.64
C VAL A 141 24.30 1.19 10.42
N CYS A 142 23.34 1.87 9.77
CA CYS A 142 23.45 3.32 9.52
C CYS A 142 23.03 4.20 10.71
N LYS A 143 22.39 3.63 11.74
CA LYS A 143 21.96 4.32 12.98
C LYS A 143 21.01 5.49 12.74
N VAL A 144 20.18 5.41 11.71
CA VAL A 144 19.10 6.37 11.43
C VAL A 144 17.75 5.66 11.40
N GLU A 145 16.67 6.43 11.41
CA GLU A 145 15.32 5.88 11.32
C GLU A 145 14.34 6.79 10.57
N MET A 146 13.22 6.18 10.18
CA MET A 146 12.04 6.86 9.67
C MET A 146 10.89 6.66 10.67
N SER A 147 10.31 7.77 11.11
CA SER A 147 9.16 7.81 12.01
C SER A 147 8.03 8.65 11.42
N TRP A 148 6.88 8.70 12.10
CA TRP A 148 5.80 9.62 11.75
C TRP A 148 6.18 11.10 11.93
N SER A 149 7.06 11.42 12.89
CA SER A 149 7.46 12.80 13.19
C SER A 149 8.58 13.32 12.28
N GLY A 150 9.18 12.45 11.48
CA GLY A 150 10.27 12.78 10.58
C GLY A 150 11.19 11.59 10.33
N ASP A 151 12.12 11.77 9.40
CA ASP A 151 13.17 10.82 9.07
C ASP A 151 14.55 11.48 9.19
N ARG A 152 15.58 10.66 9.42
CA ARG A 152 16.96 11.10 9.61
C ARG A 152 17.88 10.64 8.48
N PHE A 153 17.34 10.43 7.28
CA PHE A 153 18.12 9.91 6.14
C PHE A 153 19.27 10.84 5.70
N LYS A 154 19.16 12.15 5.96
CA LYS A 154 20.24 13.12 5.72
C LYS A 154 21.46 12.92 6.63
N GLU A 155 21.29 12.21 7.73
CA GLU A 155 22.35 11.93 8.71
C GLU A 155 22.99 10.55 8.48
N MET A 156 22.61 9.85 7.41
CA MET A 156 23.25 8.59 7.06
C MET A 156 24.75 8.79 6.79
N PRO A 157 25.59 7.79 7.09
CA PRO A 157 27.01 7.85 6.77
C PRO A 157 27.29 8.21 5.31
N ALA A 158 28.26 9.10 5.06
CA ALA A 158 28.64 9.50 3.71
C ALA A 158 29.21 8.33 2.88
N VAL A 159 29.81 7.34 3.56
CA VAL A 159 30.24 6.07 2.99
C VAL A 159 29.38 4.97 3.58
N PRO A 160 28.65 4.20 2.76
CA PRO A 160 27.82 3.12 3.26
C PRO A 160 28.62 2.08 4.05
N PRO A 161 28.29 1.84 5.34
CA PRO A 161 29.02 0.91 6.18
C PRO A 161 28.77 -0.55 5.80
N ALA A 162 29.81 -1.37 5.88
CA ALA A 162 29.70 -2.82 5.80
C ALA A 162 29.01 -3.40 7.04
N ILE A 163 28.42 -4.58 6.90
CA ILE A 163 27.86 -5.34 8.02
C ILE A 163 28.99 -6.06 8.76
N ASN A 164 28.98 -6.02 10.09
CA ASN A 164 29.94 -6.75 10.90
C ASN A 164 29.67 -8.27 10.85
N GLY A 165 30.72 -9.07 10.63
CA GLY A 165 30.66 -10.54 10.56
C GLY A 165 30.69 -11.08 9.13
N THR A 166 31.28 -12.27 8.95
CA THR A 166 31.45 -12.91 7.63
C THR A 166 30.15 -13.48 7.07
N ASP A 167 29.24 -13.92 7.94
CA ASP A 167 28.07 -14.72 7.54
C ASP A 167 26.81 -13.86 7.33
N GLY A 168 26.91 -12.54 7.52
CA GLY A 168 25.77 -11.63 7.51
C GLY A 168 24.83 -11.78 8.70
N VAL A 169 23.63 -11.22 8.60
CA VAL A 169 22.58 -11.29 9.61
C VAL A 169 21.32 -11.84 8.97
N ILE A 170 20.74 -12.90 9.55
CA ILE A 170 19.43 -13.43 9.18
C ILE A 170 18.42 -13.19 10.29
N ARG A 171 17.21 -12.76 9.93
CA ARG A 171 16.07 -12.55 10.84
C ARG A 171 14.82 -13.18 10.25
N ALA A 172 13.92 -13.61 11.12
CA ALA A 172 12.66 -14.23 10.73
C ALA A 172 11.49 -13.69 11.57
N SER A 173 10.31 -13.73 10.96
CA SER A 173 9.02 -13.49 11.60
C SER A 173 8.33 -14.81 11.88
N PHE A 174 7.90 -14.98 13.14
CA PHE A 174 7.08 -16.12 13.57
C PHE A 174 5.57 -15.89 13.35
N VAL A 175 5.17 -14.72 12.84
CA VAL A 175 3.78 -14.42 12.49
C VAL A 175 3.61 -14.36 10.97
N PRO A 176 2.50 -14.89 10.42
CA PRO A 176 2.22 -14.81 8.98
C PRO A 176 1.83 -13.40 8.54
N TRP A 177 1.10 -12.68 9.38
CA TRP A 177 0.52 -11.39 9.05
C TRP A 177 0.98 -10.32 10.05
N ARG A 178 1.50 -9.23 9.52
CA ARG A 178 1.86 -8.00 10.24
C ARG A 178 0.84 -6.95 9.82
N TYR A 179 -0.25 -6.94 10.57
CA TYR A 179 -1.42 -6.13 10.30
C TYR A 179 -1.21 -4.66 10.69
N TYR A 180 -1.74 -3.73 9.89
CA TYR A 180 -1.70 -2.31 10.19
C TYR A 180 -3.04 -1.60 9.93
N MET A 181 -3.29 -0.56 10.74
CA MET A 181 -4.46 0.34 10.75
C MET A 181 -5.70 -0.19 11.48
N ASN A 182 -6.48 0.72 12.07
CA ASN A 182 -7.87 0.49 12.46
C ASN A 182 -8.80 1.20 11.48
N VAL A 183 -10.04 0.73 11.30
CA VAL A 183 -11.06 1.40 10.47
C VAL A 183 -11.24 2.89 10.86
N VAL A 184 -11.18 3.23 12.15
CA VAL A 184 -11.36 4.62 12.61
C VAL A 184 -10.18 5.54 12.26
N THR A 185 -8.98 4.98 12.01
CA THR A 185 -7.78 5.75 11.62
C THR A 185 -8.01 6.54 10.33
N PHE A 186 -8.88 6.02 9.45
CA PHE A 186 -9.26 6.68 8.21
C PHE A 186 -9.99 8.01 8.44
N GLY A 187 -10.70 8.17 9.56
CA GLY A 187 -11.38 9.42 9.92
C GLY A 187 -10.52 10.32 10.81
N TYR A 188 -9.80 9.73 11.77
CA TYR A 188 -9.00 10.48 12.73
C TYR A 188 -7.66 10.99 12.19
N SER A 189 -7.09 10.32 11.20
CA SER A 189 -5.73 10.63 10.75
C SER A 189 -5.62 10.76 9.24
N PHE A 190 -6.27 9.89 8.46
CA PHE A 190 -5.99 9.77 7.02
C PHE A 190 -6.95 10.57 6.13
N VAL A 191 -8.05 11.09 6.67
CA VAL A 191 -9.16 11.70 5.91
C VAL A 191 -8.73 12.82 4.95
N PHE A 192 -7.67 13.56 5.29
CA PHE A 192 -7.16 14.68 4.50
C PHE A 192 -5.78 14.41 3.89
N TRP A 193 -5.36 13.15 3.82
CA TRP A 193 -4.10 12.80 3.20
C TRP A 193 -4.20 12.89 1.68
N ASP A 194 -3.21 13.54 1.08
CA ASP A 194 -2.95 13.47 -0.35
C ASP A 194 -2.08 12.26 -0.69
N TRP A 195 -1.80 12.07 -1.98
CA TRP A 195 -0.93 10.98 -2.43
C TRP A 195 0.46 11.07 -1.82
N LYS A 196 1.04 12.27 -1.69
CA LYS A 196 2.39 12.45 -1.14
C LYS A 196 2.49 11.92 0.29
N ARG A 197 1.47 12.16 1.12
CA ARG A 197 1.42 11.61 2.49
C ARG A 197 1.16 10.11 2.48
N TRP A 198 0.33 9.59 1.58
CA TRP A 198 0.09 8.15 1.42
C TRP A 198 1.33 7.39 0.96
N GLU A 199 2.06 7.88 -0.05
CA GLU A 199 3.32 7.31 -0.53
C GLU A 199 4.32 7.17 0.62
N ARG A 200 4.47 8.22 1.44
CA ARG A 200 5.31 8.17 2.64
C ARG A 200 4.85 7.11 3.65
N GLU A 201 3.55 6.93 3.84
CA GLU A 201 3.03 5.90 4.75
C GLU A 201 3.28 4.50 4.21
N LEU A 202 3.08 4.29 2.91
CA LEU A 202 3.34 3.02 2.24
C LEU A 202 4.83 2.64 2.32
N ASP A 203 5.72 3.61 2.15
CA ASP A 203 7.16 3.44 2.33
C ASP A 203 7.49 3.05 3.79
N TRP A 204 6.88 3.73 4.78
CA TRP A 204 7.04 3.39 6.19
C TRP A 204 6.50 1.98 6.51
N MET A 205 5.32 1.63 6.03
CA MET A 205 4.70 0.31 6.19
C MET A 205 5.61 -0.79 5.61
N PHE A 206 6.13 -0.56 4.41
CA PHE A 206 7.03 -1.49 3.73
C PHE A 206 8.32 -1.70 4.53
N LEU A 207 8.97 -0.62 4.98
CA LEU A 207 10.17 -0.70 5.82
C LEU A 207 9.90 -1.43 7.16
N ASN A 208 8.70 -1.27 7.74
CA ASN A 208 8.34 -1.98 8.98
C ASN A 208 7.80 -3.41 8.73
N GLY A 209 7.84 -3.90 7.49
CA GLY A 209 7.47 -5.27 7.15
C GLY A 209 5.96 -5.54 7.21
N VAL A 210 5.12 -4.51 7.17
CA VAL A 210 3.66 -4.64 7.09
C VAL A 210 3.31 -5.36 5.79
N ASN A 211 2.55 -6.45 5.89
CA ASN A 211 2.13 -7.24 4.74
C ASN A 211 0.61 -7.44 4.67
N MET A 212 -0.13 -6.83 5.60
CA MET A 212 -1.58 -6.80 5.62
C MET A 212 -2.01 -5.43 6.15
N ALA A 213 -2.71 -4.64 5.36
CA ALA A 213 -3.21 -3.35 5.79
C ALA A 213 -4.62 -3.12 5.25
N LEU A 214 -5.41 -2.35 5.99
CA LEU A 214 -6.72 -1.92 5.51
C LEU A 214 -6.56 -0.97 4.32
N ALA A 215 -7.38 -1.15 3.28
CA ALA A 215 -7.42 -0.29 2.11
C ALA A 215 -8.87 0.19 1.88
N MET A 216 -9.31 1.19 2.65
CA MET A 216 -10.69 1.69 2.62
C MET A 216 -10.84 3.02 1.84
N VAL A 217 -9.76 3.52 1.24
CA VAL A 217 -9.79 4.75 0.42
C VAL A 217 -10.65 4.48 -0.82
N GLY A 218 -11.57 5.39 -1.14
CA GLY A 218 -12.44 5.30 -2.31
C GLY A 218 -13.66 4.38 -2.17
N GLN A 219 -13.88 3.76 -1.00
CA GLN A 219 -14.99 2.83 -0.77
C GLN A 219 -16.37 3.49 -1.00
N GLU A 220 -16.54 4.75 -0.60
CA GLU A 220 -17.79 5.50 -0.77
C GLU A 220 -18.14 5.69 -2.24
N TYR A 221 -17.14 5.82 -3.11
CA TYR A 221 -17.39 5.93 -4.55
C TYR A 221 -18.05 4.65 -5.08
N VAL A 222 -17.53 3.49 -4.69
CA VAL A 222 -18.09 2.18 -5.07
C VAL A 222 -19.51 2.02 -4.53
N PHE A 223 -19.75 2.39 -3.27
CA PHE A 223 -21.09 2.34 -2.69
C PHE A 223 -22.07 3.29 -3.37
N ARG A 224 -21.62 4.49 -3.70
CA ARG A 224 -22.42 5.47 -4.43
C ARG A 224 -22.84 4.93 -5.80
N GLN A 225 -21.91 4.36 -6.56
CA GLN A 225 -22.21 3.70 -7.85
C GLN A 225 -23.21 2.55 -7.69
N MET A 226 -23.04 1.71 -6.66
CA MET A 226 -23.95 0.61 -6.38
C MET A 226 -25.35 1.14 -6.05
N TYR A 227 -25.50 2.11 -5.15
CA TYR A 227 -26.82 2.63 -4.79
C TYR A 227 -27.52 3.33 -5.95
N GLU A 228 -26.78 4.07 -6.79
CA GLU A 228 -27.33 4.65 -8.01
C GLU A 228 -27.84 3.57 -8.97
N SER A 229 -27.15 2.43 -9.08
CA SER A 229 -27.62 1.29 -9.88
C SER A 229 -28.89 0.63 -9.32
N LEU A 230 -29.18 0.85 -8.03
CA LEU A 230 -30.41 0.40 -7.37
C LEU A 230 -31.53 1.45 -7.43
N GLY A 231 -31.31 2.60 -8.08
CA GLY A 231 -32.31 3.63 -8.32
C GLY A 231 -32.33 4.78 -7.30
N LEU A 232 -31.38 4.83 -6.35
CA LEU A 232 -31.26 5.97 -5.44
C LEU A 232 -30.71 7.20 -6.17
N THR A 233 -31.30 8.35 -5.88
CA THR A 233 -30.85 9.65 -6.40
C THR A 233 -29.59 10.14 -5.68
N ARG A 234 -28.85 11.04 -6.33
CA ARG A 234 -27.68 11.67 -5.70
C ARG A 234 -28.10 12.43 -4.44
N GLU A 235 -29.27 13.06 -4.45
CA GLU A 235 -29.85 13.80 -3.34
C GLU A 235 -30.11 12.90 -2.12
N GLU A 236 -30.70 11.72 -2.32
CA GLU A 236 -30.89 10.72 -1.25
C GLU A 236 -29.54 10.25 -0.69
N LEU A 237 -28.56 9.99 -1.55
CA LEU A 237 -27.21 9.58 -1.12
C LEU A 237 -26.46 10.67 -0.38
N ASN A 238 -26.69 11.93 -0.74
CA ASN A 238 -26.16 13.07 0.00
C ASN A 238 -26.79 13.15 1.40
N GLY A 239 -28.07 12.77 1.55
CA GLY A 239 -28.73 12.63 2.85
C GLY A 239 -28.25 11.43 3.66
N PHE A 240 -27.71 10.39 3.03
CA PHE A 240 -27.26 9.16 3.68
C PHE A 240 -25.77 9.19 4.10
N PHE A 241 -24.87 9.61 3.20
CA PHE A 241 -23.44 9.62 3.47
C PHE A 241 -23.02 10.63 4.54
N ALA A 242 -22.21 10.18 5.48
CA ALA A 242 -21.60 11.00 6.51
C ALA A 242 -20.57 11.98 5.93
N GLY A 243 -20.16 12.96 6.73
CA GLY A 243 -19.04 13.83 6.36
C GLY A 243 -17.72 13.03 6.31
N PRO A 244 -16.71 13.48 5.53
CA PRO A 244 -15.43 12.78 5.35
C PRO A 244 -14.78 12.23 6.63
N ALA A 245 -14.71 13.07 7.68
CA ALA A 245 -14.08 12.69 8.95
C ALA A 245 -14.86 11.60 9.72
N TYR A 246 -16.16 11.45 9.41
CA TYR A 246 -17.07 10.55 10.10
C TYR A 246 -17.37 9.25 9.35
N MET A 247 -16.87 9.11 8.12
CA MET A 247 -17.06 7.93 7.28
C MET A 247 -16.76 6.60 7.98
N PRO A 248 -15.72 6.45 8.82
CA PRO A 248 -15.48 5.17 9.49
C PRO A 248 -16.65 4.69 10.34
N TRP A 249 -17.35 5.58 11.04
CA TRP A 249 -18.51 5.20 11.85
C TRP A 249 -19.71 4.85 10.99
N GLN A 250 -19.89 5.54 9.86
CA GLN A 250 -20.93 5.17 8.90
C GLN A 250 -20.67 3.79 8.29
N ARG A 251 -19.43 3.49 7.89
CA ARG A 251 -19.06 2.16 7.35
C ARG A 251 -19.35 1.03 8.33
N MET A 252 -19.29 1.31 9.63
CA MET A 252 -19.64 0.37 10.69
C MET A 252 -21.14 0.34 11.03
N GLY A 253 -21.97 1.15 10.37
CA GLY A 253 -23.41 1.24 10.60
C GLY A 253 -23.81 1.99 11.87
N ASN A 254 -22.89 2.76 12.47
CA ASN A 254 -23.15 3.45 13.74
C ASN A 254 -23.89 4.79 13.56
N ILE A 255 -23.71 5.43 12.41
CA ILE A 255 -24.29 6.74 12.09
C ILE A 255 -24.69 6.79 10.62
N GLU A 256 -25.59 7.70 10.30
CA GLU A 256 -25.92 8.13 8.93
C GLU A 256 -26.15 9.64 8.90
N GLY A 257 -26.17 10.21 7.69
CA GLY A 257 -26.43 11.62 7.45
C GLY A 257 -25.24 12.54 7.70
N SER A 258 -25.39 13.83 7.35
CA SER A 258 -24.30 14.79 7.49
C SER A 258 -24.07 15.13 8.97
N TRP A 259 -22.93 14.69 9.49
CA TRP A 259 -22.38 15.13 10.78
C TRP A 259 -21.32 16.18 10.48
N GLY A 260 -21.66 17.46 10.67
CA GLY A 260 -20.75 18.59 10.40
C GLY A 260 -21.48 19.83 9.91
N PHE A 261 -22.02 19.81 8.69
CA PHE A 261 -22.69 20.96 8.08
C PHE A 261 -23.88 20.54 7.20
N PRO A 262 -25.06 21.18 7.33
CA PRO A 262 -26.26 20.78 6.58
C PRO A 262 -26.17 20.96 5.06
N ASN A 263 -25.18 21.70 4.54
CA ASN A 263 -25.05 22.04 3.11
C ASN A 263 -23.69 21.65 2.50
N ASP A 264 -23.01 20.62 3.02
CA ASP A 264 -21.67 20.21 2.56
C ASP A 264 -21.67 19.24 1.35
N THR A 265 -22.83 19.06 0.69
CA THR A 265 -23.02 18.13 -0.43
C THR A 265 -21.94 18.19 -1.50
N GLN A 266 -21.58 19.39 -1.97
CA GLN A 266 -20.57 19.53 -3.02
C GLN A 266 -19.17 19.13 -2.50
N LEU A 267 -18.82 19.55 -1.28
CA LEU A 267 -17.55 19.20 -0.64
C LEU A 267 -17.44 17.68 -0.49
N LYS A 268 -18.51 17.03 0.00
CA LYS A 268 -18.56 15.59 0.19
C LYS A 268 -18.41 14.83 -1.13
N ASN A 269 -19.13 15.22 -2.18
CA ASN A 269 -19.01 14.56 -3.48
C ASN A 269 -17.61 14.73 -4.07
N ASN A 270 -17.05 15.95 -4.04
CA ASN A 270 -15.68 16.19 -4.49
C ASN A 270 -14.67 15.36 -3.68
N TRP A 271 -14.87 15.22 -2.37
CA TRP A 271 -14.02 14.38 -1.54
C TRP A 271 -14.13 12.92 -1.94
N ILE A 272 -15.34 12.36 -2.09
CA ILE A 272 -15.56 10.97 -2.54
C ILE A 272 -14.84 10.70 -3.87
N ASP A 273 -14.96 11.62 -4.83
CA ASP A 273 -14.31 11.51 -6.14
C ASP A 273 -12.78 11.54 -6.00
N SER A 274 -12.24 12.46 -5.18
CA SER A 274 -10.80 12.53 -4.93
C SER A 274 -10.25 11.27 -4.25
N GLN A 275 -11.04 10.63 -3.37
CA GLN A 275 -10.63 9.37 -2.73
C GLN A 275 -10.60 8.23 -3.75
N TRP A 276 -11.52 8.21 -4.72
CA TRP A 276 -11.45 7.25 -5.81
C TRP A 276 -10.21 7.47 -6.68
N GLU A 277 -9.83 8.72 -6.96
CA GLU A 277 -8.59 9.03 -7.69
C GLU A 277 -7.32 8.59 -6.96
N LEU A 278 -7.30 8.65 -5.62
CA LEU A 278 -6.19 8.13 -4.82
C LEU A 278 -6.07 6.60 -4.89
N GLN A 279 -7.20 5.89 -5.03
CA GLN A 279 -7.24 4.43 -4.99
C GLN A 279 -7.10 3.78 -6.39
N GLY A 280 -7.69 4.40 -7.42
CA GLY A 280 -7.92 3.83 -8.76
C GLY A 280 -6.78 3.89 -9.77
#